data_AF-A0A2J7T6I3-F1
#
_entry.id   AF-A0A2J7T6I3-F1
#
_cell.length_a   1.000
_cell.length_b   1.000
_cell.length_c   1.000
_cell.angle_alpha   90.00
_cell.angle_beta   90.00
_cell.angle_gamma   90.00
#
_symmetry.space_group_name_H-M   'P 1'
#
loop_
_entity.id
_entity.type
_entity.pdbx_description
1 polymer ?
#
loop_
_entity_poly.entity_id
_entity_poly.type
_entity_poly.pdbx_seq_one_letter_code
_entity_poly.pdbx_strand_id
1 'polypeptide(L)'
;MDWYLKVLRNYVGFGGRARRKEYWMFVLVNFVLIMVLGIVDKILGWERAGGEGVLTTIYGLLVLLPSWAVLFRRLHDTDRSAWWLLLLLIPLVGWIVILIFNCQSGTPGENRFGPDPKIGA
;
A
#
# COMPACT_ATOMS: atom_id res chain seq x y z
N MET A 1 12.44 -3.65 -7.96
CA MET A 1 12.68 -3.46 -6.51
C MET A 1 12.63 -1.98 -6.11
N ASP A 2 13.04 -1.07 -6.98
CA ASP A 2 13.12 0.38 -6.68
C ASP A 2 11.81 1.00 -6.17
N TRP A 3 10.66 0.55 -6.67
CA TRP A 3 9.34 1.00 -6.21
C TRP A 3 9.06 0.63 -4.75
N TYR A 4 9.45 -0.56 -4.32
CA TYR A 4 9.24 -1.02 -2.95
C TYR A 4 10.14 -0.22 -1.99
N LEU A 5 11.43 -0.06 -2.34
CA LEU A 5 12.35 0.77 -1.58
C LEU A 5 11.92 2.24 -1.54
N LYS A 6 11.35 2.77 -2.63
CA LYS A 6 10.82 4.14 -2.67
C LYS A 6 9.70 4.35 -1.66
N VAL A 7 8.77 3.39 -1.53
CA VAL A 7 7.70 3.46 -0.53
C VAL A 7 8.27 3.34 0.89
N LEU A 8 9.23 2.44 1.13
CA LEU A 8 9.86 2.31 2.45
C LEU A 8 10.72 3.52 2.83
N ARG A 9 11.40 4.16 1.88
CA ARG A 9 12.12 5.42 2.10
C ARG A 9 11.17 6.55 2.47
N ASN A 10 9.96 6.53 1.91
CA ASN A 10 8.89 7.46 2.28
C ASN A 10 7.89 6.83 3.26
N TYR A 11 8.42 6.35 4.38
CA TYR A 11 7.73 5.48 5.34
C TYR A 11 6.42 6.07 5.90
N VAL A 12 6.41 7.36 6.23
CA VAL A 12 5.28 8.10 6.82
C VAL A 12 4.91 9.36 6.02
N GLY A 13 5.29 9.43 4.74
CA GLY A 13 4.89 10.55 3.90
C GLY A 13 3.47 10.40 3.39
N PHE A 14 2.52 11.02 4.08
CA PHE A 14 1.12 11.13 3.68
C PHE A 14 0.87 12.24 2.63
N GLY A 15 1.89 13.06 2.35
CA GLY A 15 1.86 14.12 1.34
C GLY A 15 2.37 13.66 -0.03
N GLY A 16 1.92 14.35 -1.07
CA GLY A 16 2.33 14.07 -2.45
C GLY A 16 1.48 12.98 -3.13
N ARG A 17 2.03 12.44 -4.23
CA ARG A 17 1.33 11.54 -5.14
C ARG A 17 2.11 10.25 -5.38
N ALA A 18 1.40 9.14 -5.50
CA ALA A 18 1.97 7.84 -5.83
C ALA A 18 1.34 7.31 -7.11
N ARG A 19 2.17 7.03 -8.12
CA ARG A 19 1.70 6.47 -9.39
C ARG A 19 1.19 5.05 -9.21
N ARG A 20 0.31 4.61 -10.11
CA ARG A 20 -0.24 3.24 -10.15
C ARG A 20 0.83 2.15 -10.03
N LYS A 21 1.93 2.23 -10.78
CA LYS A 21 3.01 1.22 -10.72
C LYS A 21 3.68 1.16 -9.34
N GLU A 22 3.84 2.30 -8.65
CA GLU A 22 4.44 2.35 -7.32
C GLU A 22 3.57 1.59 -6.32
N TYR A 23 2.27 1.89 -6.32
CA TYR A 23 1.28 1.22 -5.46
C TYR A 23 1.21 -0.28 -5.73
N TRP A 24 0.97 -0.71 -6.97
CA TRP A 24 0.76 -2.12 -7.28
C TRP A 24 2.03 -2.96 -7.15
N MET A 25 3.22 -2.41 -7.42
CA MET A 25 4.47 -3.13 -7.16
C MET A 25 4.72 -3.28 -5.66
N PHE A 26 4.38 -2.27 -4.84
CA PHE A 26 4.46 -2.39 -3.39
C PHE A 26 3.50 -3.46 -2.86
N VAL A 27 2.23 -3.46 -3.32
CA VAL A 27 1.25 -4.49 -2.95
C VAL A 27 1.74 -5.89 -3.36
N LEU A 28 2.23 -6.05 -4.60
CA LEU A 28 2.72 -7.33 -5.10
C LEU A 28 3.90 -7.87 -4.27
N VAL A 29 4.89 -7.02 -3.95
CA VAL A 29 6.05 -7.44 -3.15
C VAL A 29 5.64 -7.81 -1.72
N ASN A 30 4.74 -7.03 -1.09
CA ASN A 30 4.20 -7.39 0.22
C ASN A 30 3.46 -8.73 0.19
N PHE A 31 2.65 -8.97 -0.84
CA PHE A 31 1.93 -10.23 -1.01
C PHE A 31 2.90 -11.42 -1.08
N VAL A 32 3.96 -11.32 -1.88
CA VAL A 32 4.99 -12.36 -1.98
C VAL A 32 5.72 -12.55 -0.64
N LEU A 33 6.11 -11.47 0.04
CA LEU A 33 6.80 -11.54 1.32
C LEU A 33 5.95 -12.18 2.41
N ILE A 34 4.65 -11.85 2.50
CA ILE A 34 3.72 -12.47 3.45
C ILE A 34 3.58 -13.96 3.18
N MET A 35 3.48 -14.40 1.91
CA MET A 35 3.42 -15.84 1.59
C MET A 35 4.71 -16.57 1.99
N VAL A 36 5.88 -15.98 1.69
CA VAL A 36 7.17 -16.58 2.05
C VAL A 36 7.34 -16.66 3.57
N LEU A 37 7.06 -15.58 4.29
CA LEU A 37 7.16 -15.55 5.76
C LEU A 37 6.19 -16.53 6.41
N GLY A 38 4.97 -16.66 5.89
CA GLY A 38 4.00 -17.64 6.39
C GLY A 38 4.46 -19.09 6.23
N ILE A 39 5.16 -19.42 5.13
CA ILE A 39 5.77 -20.75 4.95
C ILE A 39 6.93 -20.94 5.94
N VAL A 40 7.77 -19.91 6.13
CA VAL A 40 8.89 -19.96 7.07
C VAL A 40 8.40 -20.15 8.51
N ASP A 41 7.39 -19.39 8.94
CA ASP A 41 6.79 -19.52 10.28
C ASP A 41 6.27 -20.95 10.52
N LYS A 42 5.63 -21.57 9.51
CA LYS A 42 5.18 -22.97 9.56
C LYS A 42 6.31 -23.98 9.68
N ILE A 43 7.37 -23.82 8.90
CA ILE A 43 8.52 -24.73 8.91
C ILE A 43 9.26 -24.65 10.26
N LEU A 44 9.37 -23.45 10.83
CA LEU A 44 10.07 -23.22 12.09
C LEU A 44 9.20 -23.50 13.33
N GLY A 45 7.91 -23.77 13.15
CA GLY A 45 6.96 -23.94 14.26
C GLY A 45 6.74 -22.66 15.07
N TRP A 46 6.89 -21.49 14.44
CA TRP A 46 6.71 -20.18 15.07
C TRP A 46 5.28 -19.65 14.95
N GLU A 47 4.32 -20.54 14.76
CA GLU A 47 2.90 -20.22 14.79
C GLU A 47 2.42 -20.07 16.24
N ARG A 48 1.66 -19.01 16.50
CA ARG A 48 0.97 -18.82 17.78
C ARG A 48 -0.28 -19.71 17.84
N ALA A 49 -0.90 -19.78 19.02
CA ALA A 49 -2.12 -20.56 19.25
C ALA A 49 -3.30 -20.23 18.28
N GLY A 50 -3.26 -19.09 17.59
CA GLY A 50 -4.22 -18.71 16.55
C GLY A 50 -3.82 -19.01 15.10
N GLY A 51 -2.70 -19.70 14.85
CA GLY A 51 -2.18 -19.98 13.50
C GLY A 51 -1.46 -18.78 12.85
N GLU A 52 -1.28 -17.68 13.58
CA GLU A 52 -0.50 -16.53 13.12
C GLU A 52 0.99 -16.76 13.36
N GLY A 53 1.79 -16.65 12.31
CA GLY A 53 3.24 -16.74 12.38
C GLY A 53 3.90 -15.47 12.96
N VAL A 54 4.84 -15.64 13.89
CA VAL A 54 5.52 -14.53 14.58
C VAL A 54 6.23 -13.59 13.60
N LEU A 55 6.95 -14.11 12.60
CA LEU A 55 7.65 -13.27 11.62
C LEU A 55 6.67 -12.51 10.75
N THR A 56 5.61 -13.19 10.29
CA THR A 56 4.55 -12.59 9.49
C THR A 56 3.89 -11.44 10.24
N THR A 57 3.61 -11.59 11.54
CA THR A 57 3.06 -10.51 12.37
C THR A 57 4.02 -9.31 12.48
N ILE A 58 5.31 -9.56 12.78
CA ILE A 58 6.31 -8.48 12.91
C ILE A 58 6.44 -7.72 11.60
N TYR A 59 6.55 -8.44 10.48
CA TYR A 59 6.61 -7.82 9.15
C TYR A 59 5.36 -6.98 8.86
N GLY A 60 4.17 -7.51 9.16
CA GLY A 60 2.90 -6.79 9.00
C GLY A 60 2.88 -5.46 9.75
N LEU A 61 3.40 -5.43 10.98
CA LEU A 61 3.51 -4.19 11.77
C LEU A 61 4.51 -3.20 11.16
N LEU A 62 5.65 -3.67 10.64
CA LEU A 62 6.64 -2.83 9.97
C LEU A 62 6.10 -2.19 8.68
N VAL A 63 5.26 -2.91 7.93
CA VAL A 63 4.72 -2.37 6.66
C VAL A 63 3.37 -1.68 6.82
N LEU A 64 2.79 -1.64 8.02
CA LEU A 64 1.48 -1.06 8.29
C LEU A 64 1.44 0.42 7.88
N LEU A 65 2.34 1.23 8.44
CA LEU A 65 2.41 2.67 8.17
C LEU A 65 2.70 2.99 6.69
N PRO A 66 3.72 2.39 6.04
CA PRO A 66 3.97 2.66 4.62
C PRO A 66 2.83 2.19 3.72
N SER A 67 2.09 1.14 4.10
CA SER A 67 0.89 0.70 3.36
C SER A 67 -0.21 1.77 3.37
N TRP A 68 -0.46 2.39 4.52
CA TRP A 68 -1.38 3.53 4.61
C TRP A 68 -0.84 4.75 3.86
N ALA A 69 0.44 5.09 4.03
CA ALA A 69 1.04 6.26 3.40
C ALA A 69 1.00 6.18 1.86
N VAL A 70 1.31 5.02 1.26
CA VAL A 70 1.24 4.87 -0.20
C VAL A 70 -0.20 4.92 -0.72
N LEU A 71 -1.17 4.41 0.05
CA LEU A 71 -2.58 4.43 -0.31
C LEU A 71 -3.16 5.86 -0.27
N PHE A 72 -2.77 6.67 0.71
CA PHE A 72 -3.08 8.12 0.75
C PHE A 72 -2.58 8.82 -0.51
N ARG A 73 -1.27 8.69 -0.79
CA ARG A 73 -0.63 9.29 -1.97
C ARG A 73 -1.25 8.76 -3.28
N ARG A 74 -1.76 7.53 -3.28
CA ARG A 74 -2.41 6.95 -4.45
C ARG A 74 -3.78 7.55 -4.72
N LEU A 75 -4.57 7.83 -3.68
CA LEU A 75 -5.82 8.58 -3.81
C LEU A 75 -5.57 10.01 -4.28
N HIS A 76 -4.56 10.67 -3.70
CA HIS A 76 -4.10 12.00 -4.11
C HIS A 76 -3.70 12.05 -5.59
N ASP A 77 -3.10 10.97 -6.13
CA ASP A 77 -2.75 10.90 -7.55
C ASP A 77 -3.98 10.94 -8.49
N THR A 78 -5.14 10.53 -7.99
CA THR A 78 -6.42 10.65 -8.70
C THR A 78 -7.24 11.88 -8.30
N ASP A 79 -6.57 12.86 -7.68
CA ASP A 79 -7.16 14.09 -7.14
C ASP A 79 -8.32 13.83 -6.16
N ARG A 80 -8.19 12.80 -5.31
CA ARG A 80 -9.14 12.48 -4.23
C ARG A 80 -8.49 12.69 -2.88
N SER A 81 -9.24 13.19 -1.90
CA SER A 81 -8.77 13.27 -0.51
C SER A 81 -8.59 11.88 0.10
N ALA A 82 -7.69 11.75 1.08
CA ALA A 82 -7.51 10.49 1.80
C ALA A 82 -8.74 10.06 2.62
N TRP A 83 -9.68 10.99 2.90
CA TRP A 83 -10.95 10.70 3.59
C TRP A 83 -11.81 9.64 2.90
N TRP A 84 -11.62 9.42 1.60
CA TRP A 84 -12.27 8.31 0.90
C TRP A 84 -11.91 6.94 1.49
N LEU A 85 -10.80 6.81 2.21
CA LEU A 85 -10.43 5.56 2.91
C LEU A 85 -11.38 5.18 4.04
N LEU A 86 -12.20 6.10 4.54
CA LEU A 86 -13.29 5.73 5.46
C LEU A 86 -14.27 4.74 4.84
N LEU A 87 -14.35 4.66 3.50
CA LEU A 87 -15.12 3.62 2.82
C LEU A 87 -14.63 2.20 3.16
N LEU A 88 -13.38 2.02 3.59
CA LEU A 88 -12.90 0.70 4.04
C LEU A 88 -13.67 0.17 5.26
N LEU A 89 -14.36 1.04 6.01
CA LEU A 89 -15.26 0.66 7.11
C LEU A 89 -16.58 0.06 6.61
N ILE A 90 -16.94 0.25 5.35
CA ILE A 90 -18.12 -0.35 4.71
C ILE A 90 -17.65 -1.61 3.95
N PRO A 91 -17.90 -2.82 4.49
CA PRO A 91 -17.40 -4.05 3.89
C PRO A 91 -17.99 -4.26 2.49
N LEU A 92 -17.25 -5.00 1.66
CA LEU A 92 -17.58 -5.32 0.27
C LEU A 92 -17.67 -4.10 -0.65
N VAL A 93 -18.70 -3.25 -0.52
CA VAL A 93 -18.95 -2.11 -1.40
C VAL A 93 -17.81 -1.09 -1.31
N GLY A 94 -17.44 -0.68 -0.10
CA GLY A 94 -16.38 0.30 0.08
C GLY A 94 -15.01 -0.22 -0.36
N TRP A 95 -14.75 -1.51 -0.18
CA TRP A 95 -13.53 -2.16 -0.64
C TRP A 95 -13.44 -2.18 -2.18
N ILE A 96 -14.54 -2.50 -2.85
CA ILE A 96 -14.63 -2.48 -4.32
C ILE A 96 -14.41 -1.05 -4.84
N VAL A 97 -15.02 -0.04 -4.24
CA VAL A 97 -14.83 1.36 -4.65
C VAL A 97 -13.37 1.79 -4.53
N ILE A 98 -12.71 1.48 -3.41
CA ILE A 98 -11.28 1.78 -3.22
C ILE A 98 -10.41 1.02 -4.23
N LEU A 99 -10.71 -0.24 -4.50
CA LEU A 99 -10.01 -1.03 -5.51
C LEU A 99 -10.12 -0.37 -6.90
N ILE A 100 -11.31 0.06 -7.30
CA ILE A 100 -11.54 0.77 -8.56
C ILE A 100 -10.70 2.05 -8.62
N PHE A 101 -10.69 2.87 -7.56
CA PHE A 101 -9.86 4.08 -7.51
C PHE A 101 -8.36 3.77 -7.68
N ASN A 102 -7.87 2.70 -7.04
CA ASN A 102 -6.47 2.30 -7.16
C ASN A 102 -6.09 1.82 -8.57
N CYS A 103 -7.04 1.33 -9.36
CA CYS A 103 -6.84 0.91 -10.75
C CYS A 103 -6.86 2.07 -11.78
N GLN A 104 -7.54 3.18 -11.48
CA GLN A 104 -7.68 4.33 -12.39
C GLN A 104 -6.34 4.99 -12.75
N SER A 105 -6.28 5.72 -13.87
CA SER A 105 -5.11 6.55 -14.15
C SER A 105 -5.06 7.76 -13.21
N GLY A 106 -3.86 8.21 -12.84
CA GLY A 106 -3.68 9.48 -12.13
C GLY A 106 -4.00 10.68 -13.03
N THR A 107 -4.27 11.84 -12.42
CA THR A 107 -4.57 13.08 -13.14
C THR A 107 -3.32 13.58 -13.90
N PRO A 108 -3.42 13.89 -15.21
CA PRO A 108 -2.30 14.46 -15.95
C PRO A 108 -1.89 15.83 -15.40
N GLY A 109 -0.59 16.10 -15.32
CA GLY A 109 -0.08 17.39 -14.86
C GLY A 109 -0.19 17.59 -13.35
N GLU A 110 -0.06 18.84 -12.90
CA GLU A 110 -0.18 19.19 -11.47
C GLU A 110 -1.63 19.06 -10.98
N ASN A 111 -1.79 18.61 -9.74
CA ASN A 111 -3.07 18.68 -9.03
C ASN A 111 -2.85 19.28 -7.64
N ARG A 112 -3.91 19.39 -6.83
CA ARG A 112 -3.83 20.01 -5.48
C ARG A 112 -2.86 19.32 -4.51
N PHE A 113 -2.40 18.13 -4.83
CA PHE A 113 -1.45 17.34 -4.03
C PHE A 113 -0.03 17.33 -4.61
N GLY A 114 0.23 18.08 -5.69
CA GLY A 114 1.55 18.28 -6.27
C GLY A 114 1.72 17.81 -7.71
N PRO A 115 2.96 17.79 -8.21
CA PRO A 115 3.27 17.52 -9.62
C PRO A 115 3.02 16.08 -10.02
N ASP A 116 2.85 15.84 -11.33
CA ASP A 116 2.63 14.49 -11.87
C ASP A 116 3.82 13.58 -11.54
N PRO A 117 3.59 12.45 -10.84
CA PRO A 117 4.65 11.51 -10.46
C PRO A 117 5.33 10.83 -11.66
N LYS A 118 4.88 11.05 -12.90
CA LYS A 118 5.53 10.59 -14.13
C LYS A 118 6.62 11.55 -14.65
N ILE A 119 6.63 12.81 -14.23
CA ILE A 119 7.57 13.82 -14.77
C ILE A 119 8.97 13.68 -14.13
N GLY A 120 9.06 13.13 -12.92
CA GLY A 120 10.34 12.97 -12.18
C GLY A 120 10.69 11.53 -11.83
N ALA A 121 10.19 10.52 -12.56
CA ALA A 121 10.38 9.09 -12.25
C ALA A 121 10.79 8.25 -13.46
#